data_AF-A0A5C6LNM5-F1
#
_entry.id   AF-A0A5C6LNM5-F1
#
_cell.length_a   1.000
_cell.length_b   1.000
_cell.length_c   1.000
_cell.angle_alpha   90.00
_cell.angle_beta   90.00
_cell.angle_gamma   90.00
#
_symmetry.space_group_name_H-M   'P 1'
#
loop_
_entity.id
_entity.type
_entity.pdbx_description
1 polymer ?
#
loop_
_entity_poly.entity_id
_entity_poly.type
_entity_poly.pdbx_seq_one_letter_code
_entity_poly.pdbx_strand_id
1 'polypeptide(L)'
;MNTGVFHAAVQQNKLKQSTIIENALATYMQEHPEKTKAGMESFIQQFQLEAMDNNKPYIEYYNYESAADDPSPGFRTVLVFHKDKLIGVVDSRKLKLEGVKYTALDRGYHGYFFTETDEKLKQAYIKKFNFFVNNAD
;
A
#
# COMPACT_ATOMS: atom_id res chain seq x y z
N MET A 1 1.55 -36.46 -36.26
CA MET A 1 0.24 -35.79 -36.23
C MET A 1 -0.13 -35.57 -34.77
N ASN A 2 -0.47 -34.31 -34.43
CA ASN A 2 -1.33 -33.79 -33.34
C ASN A 2 -1.70 -34.73 -32.18
N THR A 3 -1.73 -34.35 -30.89
CA THR A 3 -1.93 -33.05 -30.20
C THR A 3 -1.67 -33.38 -28.73
N GLY A 4 -0.87 -32.66 -27.96
CA GLY A 4 -1.27 -31.39 -27.35
C GLY A 4 -2.20 -31.62 -26.15
N VAL A 5 -1.67 -31.68 -24.92
CA VAL A 5 -2.32 -31.07 -23.75
C VAL A 5 -1.26 -30.73 -22.71
N PHE A 6 -0.96 -29.43 -22.61
CA PHE A 6 -0.23 -28.85 -21.49
C PHE A 6 -1.14 -28.94 -20.26
N HIS A 7 -0.86 -29.85 -19.35
CA HIS A 7 -1.30 -29.71 -17.97
C HIS A 7 -0.11 -29.18 -17.16
N ALA A 8 0.30 -27.95 -17.48
CA ALA A 8 0.84 -27.09 -16.44
C ALA A 8 -0.32 -26.80 -15.51
N ALA A 9 -0.59 -27.73 -14.59
CA ALA A 9 -1.27 -27.41 -13.36
C ALA A 9 -0.35 -26.43 -12.65
N VAL A 10 -0.48 -25.15 -13.03
CA VAL A 10 -0.11 -24.03 -12.19
C VAL A 10 -0.76 -24.38 -10.88
N GLN A 11 0.05 -24.80 -9.91
CA GLN A 11 -0.37 -24.84 -8.53
C GLN A 11 -0.64 -23.37 -8.19
N GLN A 12 -1.83 -22.90 -8.57
CA GLN A 12 -2.57 -21.77 -8.00
C GLN A 12 -2.95 -22.16 -6.56
N ASN A 13 -1.98 -22.70 -5.82
CA ASN A 13 -2.12 -23.04 -4.44
C ASN A 13 -2.08 -21.71 -3.71
N LYS A 14 -3.29 -21.17 -3.51
CA LYS A 14 -3.59 -20.37 -2.35
C LYS A 14 -2.75 -19.11 -2.26
N LEU A 15 -2.86 -18.25 -3.28
CA LEU A 15 -3.05 -16.83 -2.98
C LEU A 15 -4.26 -16.81 -2.05
N LYS A 16 -4.01 -16.78 -0.74
CA LYS A 16 -5.04 -16.63 0.28
C LYS A 16 -5.80 -15.35 -0.09
N GLN A 17 -6.89 -15.50 -0.83
CA GLN A 17 -7.90 -14.48 -1.12
C GLN A 17 -8.55 -13.90 0.15
N SER A 18 -8.06 -14.27 1.33
CA SER A 18 -8.53 -13.77 2.63
C SER A 18 -7.40 -13.21 3.49
N THR A 19 -6.16 -13.11 3.01
CA THR A 19 -5.17 -12.33 3.75
C THR A 19 -5.44 -10.87 3.42
N ILE A 20 -6.23 -10.25 4.29
CA ILE A 20 -6.47 -8.81 4.31
C ILE A 20 -5.08 -8.14 4.22
N ILE A 21 -4.84 -7.33 3.19
CA ILE A 21 -3.53 -6.69 2.91
C ILE A 21 -3.02 -5.95 4.14
N GLU A 22 -3.93 -5.40 4.93
CA GLU A 22 -3.67 -4.78 6.23
C GLU A 22 -2.94 -5.72 7.22
N ASN A 23 -3.43 -6.96 7.39
CA ASN A 23 -2.80 -7.95 8.27
C ASN A 23 -1.48 -8.47 7.69
N ALA A 24 -1.45 -8.69 6.38
CA ALA A 24 -0.23 -9.10 5.70
C ALA A 24 0.88 -8.07 5.86
N LEU A 25 0.55 -6.78 5.75
CA LEU A 25 1.48 -5.68 5.92
C LEU A 25 2.00 -5.63 7.35
N ALA A 26 1.11 -5.73 8.35
CA ALA A 26 1.51 -5.75 9.75
C ALA A 26 2.49 -6.90 10.05
N THR A 27 2.18 -8.12 9.59
CA THR A 27 3.08 -9.28 9.75
C THR A 27 4.39 -9.10 8.98
N TYR A 28 4.32 -8.66 7.72
CA TYR A 28 5.49 -8.44 6.88
C TYR A 28 6.46 -7.44 7.52
N MET A 29 5.94 -6.35 8.07
CA MET A 29 6.75 -5.33 8.75
C MET A 29 7.36 -5.82 10.07
N GLN A 30 6.78 -6.82 10.72
CA GLN A 30 7.37 -7.47 11.90
C GLN A 30 8.50 -8.42 11.50
N GLU A 31 8.35 -9.15 10.40
CA GLU A 31 9.37 -10.07 9.87
C GLU A 31 10.52 -9.33 9.17
N HIS A 32 10.21 -8.20 8.54
CA HIS A 32 11.13 -7.37 7.77
C HIS A 32 11.17 -5.94 8.35
N PRO A 33 12.06 -5.66 9.31
CA PRO A 33 12.15 -4.34 9.94
C PRO A 33 12.71 -3.26 9.01
N GLU A 34 13.25 -3.64 7.85
CA GLU A 34 13.78 -2.75 6.84
C GLU A 34 12.67 -1.95 6.16
N LYS A 35 12.43 -0.74 6.68
CA LYS A 35 11.49 0.25 6.12
C LYS A 35 12.04 0.92 4.87
N THR A 36 12.56 0.15 3.92
CA THR A 36 13.13 0.66 2.66
C THR A 36 12.35 0.13 1.47
N LYS A 37 12.46 0.79 0.32
CA LYS A 37 11.83 0.32 -0.92
C LYS A 37 12.26 -1.11 -1.26
N ALA A 38 13.56 -1.42 -1.12
CA ALA A 38 14.08 -2.76 -1.33
C ALA A 38 13.50 -3.78 -0.33
N GLY A 39 13.42 -3.42 0.95
CA GLY A 39 12.82 -4.26 1.98
C GLY A 39 11.33 -4.54 1.74
N MET A 40 10.63 -3.62 1.09
CA MET A 40 9.21 -3.73 0.75
C MET A 40 8.95 -4.29 -0.66
N GLU A 41 9.99 -4.58 -1.45
CA GLU A 41 9.84 -4.96 -2.86
C GLU A 41 9.05 -6.27 -3.01
N SER A 42 9.36 -7.27 -2.18
CA SER A 42 8.62 -8.54 -2.19
C SER A 42 7.14 -8.34 -1.86
N PHE A 43 6.82 -7.45 -0.91
CA PHE A 43 5.44 -7.11 -0.58
C PHE A 43 4.74 -6.38 -1.73
N ILE A 44 5.40 -5.40 -2.35
CA ILE A 44 4.91 -4.67 -3.52
C ILE A 44 4.59 -5.65 -4.66
N GLN A 45 5.48 -6.60 -4.95
CA GLN A 45 5.26 -7.60 -5.99
C GLN A 45 4.15 -8.60 -5.63
N GLN A 46 4.12 -9.07 -4.37
CA GLN A 46 3.14 -10.03 -3.89
C GLN A 46 1.70 -9.48 -3.96
N PHE A 47 1.52 -8.20 -3.62
CA PHE A 47 0.22 -7.52 -3.68
C PHE A 47 0.01 -6.72 -4.96
N GLN A 48 0.94 -6.82 -5.92
CA GLN A 48 0.91 -6.13 -7.21
C GLN A 48 0.64 -4.62 -7.09
N LEU A 49 1.28 -3.96 -6.11
CA LEU A 49 1.11 -2.54 -5.87
C LEU A 49 1.67 -1.73 -7.05
N GLU A 50 0.90 -0.76 -7.52
CA GLU A 50 1.28 0.15 -8.59
C GLU A 50 2.01 1.37 -8.04
N ALA A 51 3.05 1.80 -8.74
CA ALA A 51 3.79 3.01 -8.38
C ALA A 51 3.07 4.25 -8.91
N MET A 52 2.76 5.19 -8.01
CA MET A 52 2.32 6.54 -8.30
C MET A 52 3.37 7.54 -7.84
N ASP A 53 3.74 8.46 -8.73
CA ASP A 53 4.72 9.52 -8.44
C ASP A 53 4.08 10.91 -8.63
N ASN A 54 2.76 11.00 -8.46
CA ASN A 54 2.00 12.26 -8.58
C ASN A 54 2.36 13.24 -7.46
N ASN A 55 2.70 12.73 -6.27
CA ASN A 55 3.00 13.53 -5.09
C ASN A 55 4.51 13.73 -4.87
N LYS A 56 5.29 14.02 -5.92
CA LYS A 56 6.74 14.32 -5.77
C LYS A 56 7.04 15.27 -4.59
N PRO A 57 8.09 15.00 -3.79
CA PRO A 57 9.11 13.95 -3.94
C PRO A 57 8.75 12.59 -3.33
N TYR A 58 7.46 12.34 -3.07
CA TYR A 58 6.98 11.07 -2.51
C TYR A 58 6.64 10.08 -3.63
N ILE A 59 7.04 8.83 -3.43
CA ILE A 59 6.64 7.70 -4.27
C ILE A 59 5.64 6.89 -3.49
N GLU A 60 4.48 6.66 -4.08
CA GLU A 60 3.36 5.95 -3.47
C GLU A 60 3.19 4.60 -4.17
N TYR A 61 3.14 3.50 -3.42
CA TYR A 61 2.81 2.19 -3.97
C TYR A 61 1.43 1.79 -3.47
N TYR A 62 0.45 1.75 -4.36
CA TYR A 62 -0.94 1.54 -3.98
C TYR A 62 -1.52 0.26 -4.56
N ASN A 63 -2.46 -0.33 -3.84
CA ASN A 63 -3.34 -1.36 -4.39
C ASN A 63 -4.67 -0.73 -4.79
N TYR A 64 -5.10 -1.02 -5.99
CA TYR A 64 -6.45 -0.70 -6.44
C TYR A 64 -7.32 -1.95 -6.37
N GLU A 65 -8.26 -1.97 -5.44
CA GLU A 65 -9.21 -3.08 -5.37
C GLU A 65 -10.42 -2.76 -6.26
N SER A 66 -10.37 -3.21 -7.51
CA SER A 66 -11.57 -3.32 -8.35
C SER A 66 -12.38 -4.53 -7.87
N ALA A 67 -13.03 -4.41 -6.71
CA ALA A 67 -14.10 -5.34 -6.38
C ALA A 67 -15.23 -5.09 -7.38
N ALA A 68 -15.60 -6.11 -8.16
CA ALA A 68 -16.66 -6.06 -9.17
C ALA A 68 -18.04 -5.58 -8.64
N ASP A 69 -18.17 -5.37 -7.33
CA ASP A 69 -19.40 -5.05 -6.61
C ASP A 69 -19.34 -3.70 -5.85
N ASP A 70 -18.18 -3.04 -5.74
CA ASP A 70 -18.06 -1.78 -4.98
C ASP A 70 -17.90 -0.58 -5.94
N PRO A 71 -18.92 0.29 -6.08
CA PRO A 71 -18.96 1.36 -7.07
C PRO A 71 -18.07 2.56 -6.74
N SER A 72 -17.30 2.51 -5.65
CA SER A 72 -16.36 3.56 -5.26
C SER A 72 -14.91 3.10 -5.48
N PRO A 73 -14.36 3.28 -6.69
CA PRO A 73 -12.95 3.04 -6.95
C PRO A 73 -12.08 3.83 -5.97
N GLY A 74 -11.39 3.13 -5.06
CA GLY A 74 -10.64 3.76 -3.98
C GLY A 74 -9.32 3.04 -3.72
N PHE A 75 -8.32 3.80 -3.27
CA PHE A 75 -7.05 3.21 -2.83
C PHE A 75 -7.32 2.35 -1.60
N ARG A 76 -6.95 1.07 -1.64
CA ARG A 76 -7.12 0.20 -0.46
C ARG A 76 -6.02 0.47 0.55
N THR A 77 -4.78 0.27 0.13
CA THR A 77 -3.56 0.52 0.90
C THR A 77 -2.55 1.23 0.01
N VAL A 78 -1.85 2.21 0.55
CA VAL A 78 -0.83 3.02 -0.10
C VAL A 78 0.41 3.06 0.79
N LEU A 79 1.52 2.55 0.29
CA LEU A 79 2.81 2.67 0.95
C LEU A 79 3.47 3.97 0.52
N VAL A 80 3.88 4.80 1.47
CA VAL A 80 4.43 6.13 1.19
C VAL A 80 5.94 6.11 1.43
N PHE A 81 6.69 6.30 0.35
CA PHE A 81 8.13 6.39 0.38
C PHE A 81 8.59 7.82 0.13
N HIS A 82 9.62 8.24 0.86
CA HIS A 82 10.37 9.44 0.56
C HIS A 82 11.82 9.04 0.31
N LYS A 83 12.28 9.28 -0.92
CA LYS A 83 13.51 8.66 -1.45
C LYS A 83 13.37 7.13 -1.37
N ASP A 84 14.23 6.45 -0.63
CA ASP A 84 14.19 5.00 -0.44
C ASP A 84 13.61 4.56 0.90
N LYS A 85 13.15 5.50 1.75
CA LYS A 85 12.64 5.19 3.09
C LYS A 85 11.11 5.22 3.11
N LEU A 86 10.50 4.18 3.65
CA LEU A 86 9.08 4.14 3.96
C LEU A 86 8.82 5.05 5.16
N ILE A 87 8.03 6.10 4.95
CA ILE A 87 7.71 7.11 5.95
C ILE A 87 6.36 6.87 6.63
N GLY A 88 5.50 6.08 5.97
CA GLY A 88 4.19 5.74 6.47
C GLY A 88 3.37 4.94 5.47
N VAL A 89 2.14 4.62 5.88
CA VAL A 89 1.16 3.87 5.12
C VAL A 89 -0.16 4.62 5.19
N VAL A 90 -0.87 4.76 4.09
CA VAL A 90 -2.24 5.26 4.04
C VAL A 90 -3.16 4.10 3.69
N ASP A 91 -4.28 3.99 4.37
CA ASP A 91 -5.25 2.93 4.13
C ASP A 91 -6.67 3.50 4.19
N SER A 92 -7.60 2.98 3.41
CA SER A 92 -9.02 3.36 3.51
C SER A 92 -9.71 2.68 4.70
N ARG A 93 -9.09 1.65 5.29
CA ARG A 93 -9.56 0.93 6.47
C ARG A 93 -8.62 1.15 7.64
N LYS A 94 -9.07 0.70 8.82
CA LYS A 94 -8.26 0.80 10.03
C LYS A 94 -7.20 -0.29 10.06
N LEU A 95 -5.96 0.11 9.82
CA LEU A 95 -4.77 -0.70 10.01
C LEU A 95 -4.26 -0.62 11.46
N LYS A 96 -3.61 -1.68 11.93
CA LYS A 96 -2.83 -1.66 13.17
C LYS A 96 -1.38 -1.97 12.83
N LEU A 97 -0.53 -0.94 12.84
CA LEU A 97 0.92 -1.08 12.76
C LEU A 97 1.56 -0.66 14.08
N GLU A 98 2.73 -1.22 14.37
CA GLU A 98 3.55 -0.81 15.49
C GLU A 98 4.49 0.34 15.10
N GLY A 99 4.84 1.19 16.05
CA GLY A 99 5.77 2.31 15.81
C GLY A 99 5.24 3.39 14.87
N VAL A 100 3.91 3.48 14.68
CA VAL A 100 3.26 4.52 13.87
C VAL A 100 2.41 5.46 14.73
N LYS A 101 2.24 6.68 14.24
CA LYS A 101 1.23 7.63 14.67
C LYS A 101 0.10 7.65 13.66
N TYR A 102 -1.11 7.39 14.17
CA TYR A 102 -2.33 7.56 13.41
C TYR A 102 -2.59 9.04 13.10
N THR A 103 -3.06 9.32 11.90
CA THR A 103 -3.53 10.64 11.45
C THR A 103 -4.71 10.43 10.52
N ALA A 104 -5.86 11.04 10.83
CA ALA A 104 -7.00 11.04 9.91
C ALA A 104 -6.67 11.91 8.69
N LEU A 105 -6.96 11.39 7.50
CA LEU A 105 -6.83 12.09 6.22
C LEU A 105 -8.22 12.37 5.64
N ASP A 106 -8.27 13.13 4.56
CA ASP A 106 -9.54 13.48 3.91
C ASP A 106 -10.16 12.26 3.19
N ARG A 107 -11.43 12.36 2.80
CA ARG A 107 -12.20 11.30 2.12
C ARG A 107 -12.24 9.94 2.84
N GLY A 108 -12.05 9.95 4.17
CA GLY A 108 -12.13 8.74 5.00
C GLY A 108 -10.85 7.91 5.03
N TYR A 109 -9.74 8.43 4.48
CA TYR A 109 -8.46 7.76 4.54
C TYR A 109 -7.80 7.87 5.93
N HIS A 110 -6.98 6.88 6.25
CA HIS A 110 -6.28 6.73 7.51
C HIS A 110 -4.77 6.66 7.26
N GLY A 111 -4.02 7.67 7.71
CA GLY A 111 -2.57 7.72 7.63
C GLY A 111 -1.90 7.14 8.87
N TYR A 112 -0.91 6.29 8.67
CA TYR A 112 -0.11 5.60 9.69
C TYR A 112 1.37 5.92 9.45
N PHE A 113 1.87 6.98 10.06
CA PHE A 113 3.24 7.47 9.82
C PHE A 113 4.18 7.02 10.92
N PHE A 114 5.38 6.54 10.57
CA PHE A 114 6.33 6.08 11.59
C PHE A 114 6.74 7.21 12.53
N THR A 115 6.91 6.89 13.82
CA THR A 115 7.29 7.88 14.85
C THR A 115 8.65 8.52 14.58
N GLU A 116 9.51 7.83 13.84
CA GLU A 116 10.83 8.27 13.38
C GLU A 116 10.78 9.19 12.14
N THR A 117 9.61 9.33 11.51
CA THR A 117 9.43 10.23 10.36
C THR A 117 9.41 11.68 10.83
N ASP A 118 10.15 12.54 10.13
CA ASP A 118 10.17 13.98 10.40
C ASP A 118 8.76 14.60 10.27
N GLU A 119 8.38 15.43 11.24
CA GLU A 119 7.04 16.02 11.31
C GLU A 119 6.75 16.94 10.12
N LYS A 120 7.74 17.71 9.65
CA LYS A 120 7.54 18.61 8.49
C LYS A 120 7.30 17.81 7.23
N LEU A 121 8.05 16.72 7.06
CA LEU A 121 7.90 15.80 5.95
C LEU A 121 6.51 15.13 5.97
N LYS A 122 6.09 14.63 7.13
CA LYS A 122 4.74 14.08 7.33
C LYS A 122 3.65 15.08 6.95
N GLN A 123 3.72 16.30 7.48
CA GLN A 123 2.72 17.35 7.22
C GLN A 123 2.69 17.78 5.75
N ALA A 124 3.85 17.83 5.10
CA ALA A 124 3.94 18.13 3.66
C ALA A 124 3.29 17.05 2.80
N TYR A 125 3.48 15.76 3.15
CA TYR A 125 2.79 14.67 2.49
C TYR A 125 1.27 14.74 2.70
N ILE A 126 0.80 14.89 3.95
CA ILE A 126 -0.64 14.96 4.27
C ILE A 126 -1.35 16.03 3.44
N LYS A 127 -0.76 17.24 3.34
CA LYS A 127 -1.34 18.32 2.52
C LYS A 127 -1.44 17.94 1.04
N LYS A 128 -0.41 17.30 0.48
CA LYS A 128 -0.39 16.86 -0.92
C LYS A 128 -1.40 15.75 -1.16
N PHE A 129 -1.43 14.74 -0.31
CA PHE A 129 -2.38 13.63 -0.39
C PHE A 129 -3.82 14.13 -0.30
N ASN A 130 -4.15 14.93 0.72
CA ASN A 130 -5.49 15.51 0.86
C ASN A 130 -5.87 16.34 -0.36
N PHE A 131 -4.96 17.17 -0.88
CA PHE A 131 -5.20 17.91 -2.11
C PHE A 131 -5.47 16.97 -3.29
N PHE A 132 -4.65 15.93 -3.48
CA PHE A 132 -4.81 14.95 -4.55
C PHE A 132 -6.15 14.23 -4.46
N VAL A 133 -6.49 13.64 -3.31
CA VAL A 133 -7.77 12.91 -3.17
C VAL A 133 -8.97 13.84 -3.30
N ASN A 134 -8.89 15.10 -2.85
CA ASN A 134 -9.99 16.05 -2.99
C ASN A 134 -10.18 16.57 -4.43
N ASN A 135 -9.10 16.62 -5.23
CA ASN A 135 -9.16 17.03 -6.64
C ASN A 135 -9.29 15.85 -7.63
N ALA A 136 -9.24 14.61 -7.14
CA ALA A 136 -9.68 13.45 -7.87
C ALA A 136 -11.21 13.50 -7.97
N ASP A 137 -11.70 14.22 -8.99
CA ASP A 137 -13.09 14.31 -9.44
C ASP A 137 -13.28 13.38 -10.65
#